data_AF-A0A0K1JWY6-F1
#
_entry.id   AF-A0A0K1JWY6-F1
#
_cell.length_a   1.000
_cell.length_b   1.000
_cell.length_c   1.000
_cell.angle_alpha   90.00
_cell.angle_beta   90.00
_cell.angle_gamma   90.00
#
_symmetry.space_group_name_H-M   'P 1'
#
loop_
_entity.id
_entity.type
_entity.pdbx_description
1 polymer ?
#
loop_
_entity_poly.entity_id
_entity_poly.type
_entity_poly.pdbx_seq_one_letter_code
_entity_poly.pdbx_strand_id
1 'polypeptide(L)'
;MPHLKEFPAQALIRQLEQSRQSRVLVFAASRLDMEHLPALYEQCREMGHSPRLDVLIQSRGGAVVAARRIALLLREFCDRLSFIVPYYCESSSTILALAADEIIAGDLAIFSPIDPHLHGGVSDDEAASMFSSMDIKMFGAMSEDWFGVSSEEARMQALSLLCGSIFPPTLTAFYRTTLELEQIGEELLQFQLPLAGEEARRKILKQLMYGFHSHGYPITRGELAAMGLNIRREPEVEALSWEVSRLIQKTVGRGLNRSDDEPWIDALMATRDGVKLRERAEGGYHPRWTEASY
;
A
#
# COMPACT_ATOMS: atom_id res chain seq x y z
N MET A 1 17.65 -11.63 -23.14
CA MET A 1 17.39 -12.08 -21.76
C MET A 1 16.40 -13.22 -21.79
N PRO A 2 16.83 -14.49 -21.72
CA PRO A 2 15.92 -15.61 -21.55
C PRO A 2 15.63 -15.82 -20.05
N HIS A 3 14.38 -16.16 -19.70
CA HIS A 3 13.90 -16.72 -18.41
C HIS A 3 13.15 -15.85 -17.38
N LEU A 4 12.96 -14.53 -17.53
CA LEU A 4 12.12 -13.75 -16.58
C LEU A 4 10.59 -13.89 -16.81
N LYS A 5 10.15 -14.90 -17.56
CA LYS A 5 8.73 -15.12 -17.92
C LYS A 5 8.00 -16.10 -17.00
N GLU A 6 8.66 -16.68 -16.03
CA GLU A 6 8.06 -17.75 -15.20
C GLU A 6 7.96 -17.30 -13.74
N PHE A 7 6.73 -17.27 -13.22
CA PHE A 7 6.44 -17.13 -11.81
C PHE A 7 5.82 -18.46 -11.33
N PRO A 8 6.61 -19.43 -10.84
CA PRO A 8 6.15 -20.80 -10.61
C PRO A 8 5.36 -20.95 -9.30
N ALA A 9 4.34 -20.12 -9.10
CA ALA A 9 3.52 -20.11 -7.88
C ALA A 9 2.23 -20.93 -7.99
N GLN A 10 1.92 -21.52 -9.16
CA GLN A 10 0.63 -22.17 -9.42
C GLN A 10 0.25 -23.21 -8.34
N ALA A 11 1.19 -24.08 -7.96
CA ALA A 11 0.94 -25.10 -6.95
C ALA A 11 0.66 -24.50 -5.56
N LEU A 12 1.40 -23.45 -5.17
CA LEU A 12 1.20 -22.74 -3.91
C LEU A 12 -0.15 -22.01 -3.88
N ILE A 13 -0.52 -21.37 -4.99
CA ILE A 13 -1.81 -20.69 -5.15
C ILE A 13 -2.95 -21.70 -5.00
N ARG A 14 -2.87 -22.87 -5.66
CA ARG A 14 -3.89 -23.93 -5.51
C ARG A 14 -3.99 -24.47 -4.09
N GLN A 15 -2.88 -24.60 -3.38
CA GLN A 15 -2.88 -25.02 -1.97
C GLN A 15 -3.53 -23.96 -1.07
N LEU A 16 -3.24 -22.67 -1.30
CA LEU A 16 -3.92 -21.57 -0.61
C LEU A 16 -5.44 -21.62 -0.86
N GLU A 17 -5.87 -21.70 -2.13
CA GLU A 17 -7.29 -21.81 -2.49
C GLU A 17 -7.99 -22.99 -1.79
N GLN A 18 -7.32 -24.15 -1.75
CA GLN A 18 -7.86 -25.34 -1.10
C GLN A 18 -7.98 -25.17 0.42
N SER A 19 -6.95 -24.64 1.08
CA SER A 19 -6.94 -24.41 2.54
C SER A 19 -7.99 -23.40 2.97
N ARG A 20 -8.22 -22.38 2.15
CA ARG A 20 -9.04 -21.22 2.46
C ARG A 20 -10.47 -21.31 1.91
N GLN A 21 -10.72 -22.27 1.03
CA GLN A 21 -11.94 -22.39 0.23
C GLN A 21 -12.26 -21.08 -0.50
N SER A 22 -11.25 -20.50 -1.13
CA SER A 22 -11.29 -19.19 -1.78
C SER A 22 -10.71 -19.25 -3.19
N ARG A 23 -10.90 -18.17 -3.94
CA ARG A 23 -10.03 -17.84 -5.07
C ARG A 23 -8.87 -17.00 -4.57
N VAL A 24 -7.69 -17.20 -5.15
CA VAL A 24 -6.48 -16.47 -4.75
C VAL A 24 -5.95 -15.63 -5.91
N LEU A 25 -5.72 -14.35 -5.62
CA LEU A 25 -5.00 -13.42 -6.48
C LEU A 25 -3.70 -13.01 -5.77
N VAL A 26 -2.56 -13.33 -6.36
CA VAL A 26 -1.28 -12.75 -5.96
C VAL A 26 -1.15 -11.40 -6.65
N PHE A 27 -0.97 -10.33 -5.89
CA PHE A 27 -0.73 -9.00 -6.43
C PHE A 27 0.49 -8.37 -5.75
N ALA A 28 1.56 -8.16 -6.51
CA ALA A 28 2.76 -7.50 -6.04
C ALA A 28 3.06 -6.28 -6.91
N ALA A 29 3.46 -5.17 -6.30
CA ALA A 29 3.83 -3.97 -7.03
C ALA A 29 4.83 -3.13 -6.25
N SER A 30 5.89 -2.69 -6.91
CA SER A 30 6.85 -1.72 -6.37
C SER A 30 6.14 -0.41 -5.98
N ARG A 31 5.16 0.00 -6.80
CA ARG A 31 4.30 1.15 -6.56
C ARG A 31 2.89 0.90 -7.10
N LEU A 32 1.86 1.25 -6.33
CA LEU A 32 0.47 1.29 -6.75
C LEU A 32 0.21 2.53 -7.61
N ASP A 33 -0.30 2.32 -8.82
CA ASP A 33 -0.73 3.37 -9.73
C ASP A 33 -2.00 2.94 -10.51
N MET A 34 -2.59 3.87 -11.26
CA MET A 34 -3.83 3.62 -11.99
C MET A 34 -3.64 2.68 -13.20
N GLU A 35 -2.41 2.48 -13.67
CA GLU A 35 -2.10 1.62 -14.83
C GLU A 35 -2.20 0.12 -14.48
N HIS A 36 -2.36 -0.23 -13.20
CA HIS A 36 -2.71 -1.59 -12.76
C HIS A 36 -4.15 -1.98 -13.10
N LEU A 37 -5.06 -1.01 -13.16
CA LEU A 37 -6.50 -1.29 -13.21
C LEU A 37 -6.93 -2.11 -14.45
N PRO A 38 -6.46 -1.85 -15.68
CA PRO A 38 -6.87 -2.64 -16.84
C PRO A 38 -6.47 -4.12 -16.72
N ALA A 39 -5.22 -4.39 -16.32
CA ALA A 39 -4.72 -5.75 -16.15
C ALA A 39 -5.44 -6.48 -15.01
N LEU A 40 -5.67 -5.77 -13.88
CA LEU A 40 -6.41 -6.30 -12.75
C LEU A 40 -7.86 -6.61 -13.11
N TYR A 41 -8.52 -5.73 -13.88
CA TYR A 41 -9.89 -5.93 -14.33
C TYR A 41 -10.03 -7.19 -15.18
N GLU A 42 -9.15 -7.38 -16.17
CA GLU A 42 -9.17 -8.60 -16.97
C GLU A 42 -8.88 -9.84 -16.13
N GLN A 43 -7.95 -9.76 -15.17
CA GLN A 43 -7.68 -10.87 -14.24
C GLN A 43 -8.92 -11.23 -13.40
N CYS A 44 -9.63 -10.23 -12.84
CA CYS A 44 -10.85 -10.43 -12.09
C CYS A 44 -11.97 -11.03 -12.97
N ARG A 45 -12.09 -10.59 -14.23
CA ARG A 45 -13.06 -11.15 -15.18
C ARG A 45 -12.80 -12.61 -15.51
N GLU A 46 -11.54 -12.97 -15.74
CA GLU A 46 -11.12 -14.34 -16.01
C GLU A 46 -11.39 -15.25 -14.79
N MET A 47 -11.13 -14.75 -13.57
CA MET A 47 -11.43 -15.48 -12.34
C MET A 47 -12.94 -15.65 -12.09
N GLY A 48 -13.75 -14.70 -12.58
CA GLY A 48 -15.17 -14.61 -12.30
C GLY A 48 -15.48 -14.16 -10.87
N HIS A 49 -16.76 -13.94 -10.58
CA HIS A 49 -17.22 -13.61 -9.24
C HIS A 49 -16.94 -14.78 -8.27
N SER A 50 -16.42 -14.48 -7.08
CA SER A 50 -16.11 -15.49 -6.06
C SER A 50 -16.79 -15.19 -4.73
N PRO A 51 -17.38 -16.20 -4.05
CA PRO A 51 -17.85 -16.01 -2.67
C PRO A 51 -16.77 -15.54 -1.71
N ARG A 52 -15.50 -15.87 -1.99
CA ARG A 52 -14.36 -15.47 -1.19
C ARG A 52 -13.12 -15.28 -2.07
N LEU A 53 -12.59 -14.07 -2.07
CA LEU A 53 -11.34 -13.71 -2.73
C LEU A 53 -10.29 -13.40 -1.67
N ASP A 54 -9.20 -14.15 -1.67
CA ASP A 54 -8.01 -13.83 -0.90
C ASP A 54 -6.97 -13.20 -1.83
N VAL A 55 -6.54 -11.97 -1.51
CA VAL A 55 -5.51 -11.27 -2.26
C VAL A 55 -4.23 -11.31 -1.45
N LEU A 56 -3.21 -12.01 -1.95
CA LEU A 56 -1.87 -11.94 -1.39
C LEU A 56 -1.20 -10.68 -1.91
N ILE A 57 -1.01 -9.70 -1.02
CA ILE A 57 -0.50 -8.36 -1.37
C ILE A 57 0.93 -8.17 -0.87
N GLN A 58 1.80 -7.69 -1.76
CA GLN A 58 3.14 -7.23 -1.38
C GLN A 58 3.48 -5.93 -2.12
N SER A 59 3.48 -4.80 -1.42
CA SER A 59 3.71 -3.50 -2.03
C SER A 59 4.26 -2.48 -1.04
N ARG A 60 5.01 -1.50 -1.57
CA ARG A 60 5.56 -0.37 -0.80
C ARG A 60 4.69 0.88 -0.89
N GLY A 61 3.42 0.73 -1.25
CA GLY A 61 2.48 1.83 -1.39
C GLY A 61 2.47 2.46 -2.77
N GLY A 62 2.17 3.76 -2.88
CA GLY A 62 1.96 4.44 -4.16
C GLY A 62 0.84 5.47 -4.09
N ALA A 63 0.05 5.60 -5.15
CA ALA A 63 -1.06 6.54 -5.19
C ALA A 63 -2.25 6.04 -4.36
N VAL A 64 -2.72 6.85 -3.40
CA VAL A 64 -3.89 6.55 -2.56
C VAL A 64 -5.15 6.34 -3.40
N VAL A 65 -5.33 7.16 -4.45
CA VAL A 65 -6.46 7.02 -5.39
C VAL A 65 -6.43 5.70 -6.16
N ALA A 66 -5.24 5.16 -6.45
CA ALA A 66 -5.10 3.85 -7.08
C ALA A 66 -5.47 2.74 -6.09
N ALA A 67 -4.99 2.81 -4.84
CA ALA A 67 -5.37 1.89 -3.77
C ALA A 67 -6.90 1.84 -3.60
N ARG A 68 -7.57 3.00 -3.56
CA ARG A 68 -9.03 3.07 -3.52
C ARG A 68 -9.69 2.35 -4.70
N ARG A 69 -9.27 2.65 -5.93
CA ARG A 69 -9.88 2.03 -7.13
C ARG A 69 -9.63 0.53 -7.22
N ILE A 70 -8.46 0.07 -6.81
CA ILE A 70 -8.13 -1.35 -6.69
C ILE A 70 -9.06 -2.02 -5.68
N ALA A 71 -9.23 -1.44 -4.49
CA ALA A 71 -10.12 -1.96 -3.45
C ALA A 71 -11.56 -2.13 -3.95
N LEU A 72 -12.11 -1.09 -4.57
CA LEU A 72 -13.48 -1.10 -5.08
C LEU A 72 -13.65 -2.13 -6.20
N LEU A 73 -12.68 -2.22 -7.11
CA LEU A 73 -12.70 -3.22 -8.17
C LEU A 73 -12.67 -4.65 -7.61
N LEU A 74 -11.82 -4.94 -6.62
CA LEU A 74 -11.79 -6.28 -6.00
C LEU A 74 -13.13 -6.62 -5.32
N ARG A 75 -13.73 -5.65 -4.62
CA ARG A 75 -15.04 -5.79 -3.96
C ARG A 75 -16.20 -6.00 -4.95
N GLU A 76 -16.10 -5.54 -6.19
CA GLU A 76 -17.10 -5.81 -7.23
C GLU A 76 -17.12 -7.29 -7.69
N PHE A 77 -16.04 -8.03 -7.46
CA PHE A 77 -15.87 -9.42 -7.91
C PHE A 77 -15.90 -10.43 -6.76
N CYS A 78 -16.25 -10.03 -5.54
CA CYS A 78 -16.38 -10.96 -4.43
C CYS A 78 -17.37 -10.53 -3.33
N ASP A 79 -17.93 -11.53 -2.63
CA ASP A 79 -18.76 -11.28 -1.44
C ASP A 79 -17.90 -11.00 -0.19
N ARG A 80 -16.75 -11.69 -0.10
CA ARG A 80 -15.77 -11.51 0.97
C ARG A 80 -14.37 -11.33 0.42
N LEU A 81 -13.70 -10.26 0.84
CA LEU A 81 -12.33 -9.92 0.49
C LEU A 81 -11.43 -10.12 1.71
N SER A 82 -10.36 -10.91 1.55
CA SER A 82 -9.29 -11.01 2.54
C SER A 82 -7.97 -10.56 1.95
N PHE A 83 -7.13 -9.87 2.73
CA PHE A 83 -5.73 -9.66 2.35
C PHE A 83 -4.81 -10.60 3.11
N ILE A 84 -3.88 -11.23 2.40
CA ILE A 84 -2.79 -12.01 2.97
C ILE A 84 -1.51 -11.20 2.80
N VAL A 85 -0.86 -10.85 3.91
CA VAL A 85 0.35 -10.03 3.94
C VAL A 85 1.51 -10.89 4.44
N PRO A 86 2.35 -11.42 3.53
CA PRO A 86 3.50 -12.23 3.93
C PRO A 86 4.71 -11.38 4.31
N TYR A 87 4.77 -10.12 3.87
CA TYR A 87 5.91 -9.23 4.10
C TYR A 87 5.48 -7.74 4.07
N TYR A 88 5.92 -6.94 3.10
CA TYR A 88 5.60 -5.51 3.05
C TYR A 88 4.20 -5.20 2.52
N CYS A 89 3.44 -4.42 3.29
CA CYS A 89 2.19 -3.77 2.93
C CYS A 89 2.21 -2.33 3.47
N GLU A 90 3.06 -1.49 2.88
CA GLU A 90 3.35 -0.13 3.37
C GLU A 90 2.46 0.95 2.71
N SER A 91 2.30 2.07 3.40
CA SER A 91 1.71 3.33 2.92
C SER A 91 0.34 3.12 2.25
N SER A 92 0.15 3.55 1.00
CA SER A 92 -1.13 3.34 0.28
C SER A 92 -1.57 1.89 0.17
N SER A 93 -0.67 0.91 0.32
CA SER A 93 -1.08 -0.50 0.37
C SER A 93 -1.61 -0.90 1.75
N THR A 94 -1.16 -0.26 2.84
CA THR A 94 -1.82 -0.34 4.15
C THR A 94 -3.25 0.19 4.05
N ILE A 95 -3.47 1.31 3.35
CA ILE A 95 -4.83 1.84 3.08
C ILE A 95 -5.67 0.84 2.29
N LEU A 96 -5.12 0.28 1.21
CA LEU A 96 -5.79 -0.78 0.43
C LEU A 96 -6.21 -1.94 1.34
N ALA A 97 -5.34 -2.37 2.26
CA ALA A 97 -5.61 -3.46 3.19
C ALA A 97 -6.81 -3.18 4.11
N LEU A 98 -7.11 -1.91 4.40
CA LEU A 98 -8.27 -1.53 5.20
C LEU A 98 -9.60 -1.92 4.54
N ALA A 99 -9.61 -2.15 3.23
CA ALA A 99 -10.80 -2.56 2.50
C ALA A 99 -11.15 -4.05 2.64
N ALA A 100 -10.34 -4.89 3.27
CA ALA A 100 -10.65 -6.31 3.45
C ALA A 100 -11.56 -6.55 4.66
N ASP A 101 -12.40 -7.58 4.60
CA ASP A 101 -13.19 -8.06 5.74
C ASP A 101 -12.27 -8.63 6.83
N GLU A 102 -11.14 -9.21 6.42
CA GLU A 102 -10.09 -9.70 7.30
C GLU A 102 -8.70 -9.60 6.66
N ILE A 103 -7.70 -9.44 7.52
CA ILE A 103 -6.29 -9.43 7.14
C ILE A 103 -5.60 -10.61 7.82
N ILE A 104 -4.86 -11.40 7.04
CA ILE A 104 -4.00 -12.47 7.52
C ILE A 104 -2.57 -11.98 7.41
N ALA A 105 -1.90 -11.84 8.55
CA ALA A 105 -0.56 -11.26 8.61
C ALA A 105 0.32 -12.09 9.54
N GLY A 106 1.45 -12.55 8.99
CA GLY A 106 2.42 -13.31 9.76
C GLY A 106 3.41 -12.44 10.53
N ASP A 107 4.38 -13.09 11.17
CA ASP A 107 5.35 -12.40 12.02
C ASP A 107 6.31 -11.49 11.23
N LEU A 108 6.44 -11.69 9.91
CA LEU A 108 7.22 -10.83 9.00
C LEU A 108 6.38 -9.73 8.32
N ALA A 109 5.07 -9.69 8.55
CA ALA A 109 4.21 -8.69 7.93
C ALA A 109 4.52 -7.29 8.49
N ILE A 110 4.81 -6.35 7.60
CA ILE A 110 5.15 -4.98 7.91
C ILE A 110 4.13 -4.06 7.25
N PHE A 111 3.42 -3.30 8.08
CA PHE A 111 2.60 -2.18 7.65
C PHE A 111 3.31 -0.88 8.00
N SER A 112 2.84 0.25 7.49
CA SER A 112 3.42 1.54 7.83
C SER A 112 2.37 2.62 8.01
N PRO A 113 2.73 3.76 8.61
CA PRO A 113 1.90 4.95 8.60
C PRO A 113 1.50 5.36 7.19
N ILE A 114 0.39 6.08 7.12
CA ILE A 114 -0.28 6.44 5.88
C ILE A 114 -0.36 7.95 5.69
N ASP A 115 0.41 8.74 6.42
CA ASP A 115 0.44 10.19 6.24
C ASP A 115 0.93 10.57 4.83
N PRO A 116 0.33 11.60 4.21
CA PRO A 116 0.74 12.03 2.89
C PRO A 116 2.07 12.79 2.96
N HIS A 117 2.83 12.66 1.88
CA HIS A 117 4.08 13.36 1.67
C HIS A 117 3.95 14.43 0.60
N LEU A 118 4.61 15.56 0.82
CA LEU A 118 4.82 16.60 -0.18
C LEU A 118 6.25 16.46 -0.73
N HIS A 119 6.39 16.52 -2.05
CA HIS A 119 7.69 16.58 -2.69
C HIS A 119 8.05 18.06 -2.87
N GLY A 120 9.08 18.54 -2.20
CA GLY A 120 9.62 19.88 -2.36
C GLY A 120 10.40 19.96 -3.67
N GLY A 121 9.88 20.66 -4.67
CA GLY A 121 10.63 20.88 -5.90
C GLY A 121 11.65 22.01 -5.72
N VAL A 122 12.95 21.70 -5.57
CA VAL A 122 14.10 22.50 -6.09
C VAL A 122 15.46 21.73 -6.13
N SER A 123 15.57 20.48 -5.67
CA SER A 123 16.85 19.75 -5.67
C SER A 123 16.81 18.46 -6.51
N ASP A 124 17.91 18.15 -7.20
CA ASP A 124 18.12 16.88 -7.93
C ASP A 124 18.12 15.65 -6.99
N ASP A 125 18.17 15.87 -5.67
CA ASP A 125 17.92 14.86 -4.63
C ASP A 125 16.43 14.87 -4.24
N GLU A 126 15.63 14.00 -4.85
CA GLU A 126 14.19 13.83 -4.54
C GLU A 126 13.94 13.37 -3.09
N ALA A 127 14.91 12.69 -2.47
CA ALA A 127 14.79 12.19 -1.09
C ALA A 127 14.99 13.28 -0.04
N ALA A 128 15.79 14.31 -0.33
CA ALA A 128 16.10 15.39 0.61
C ALA A 128 14.98 16.44 0.72
N SER A 129 14.03 16.43 -0.22
CA SER A 129 12.97 17.43 -0.31
C SER A 129 11.58 16.89 0.01
N MET A 130 11.46 15.62 0.42
CA MET A 130 10.20 15.02 0.82
C MET A 130 9.94 15.28 2.30
N PHE A 131 8.82 15.94 2.61
CA PHE A 131 8.37 16.12 3.99
C PHE A 131 6.91 15.73 4.14
N SER A 132 6.59 15.21 5.32
CA SER A 132 5.29 14.68 5.66
C SER A 132 4.42 15.75 6.31
N SER A 133 3.11 15.52 6.34
CA SER A 133 2.18 16.37 7.09
C SER A 133 2.49 16.41 8.59
N MET A 134 3.16 15.37 9.11
CA MET A 134 3.61 15.30 10.50
C MET A 134 4.78 16.23 10.78
N ASP A 135 5.70 16.43 9.84
CA ASP A 135 6.83 17.36 10.02
C ASP A 135 6.33 18.79 10.28
N ILE A 136 5.27 19.20 9.56
CA ILE A 136 4.61 20.49 9.76
C ILE A 136 3.87 20.54 11.10
N LYS A 137 3.08 19.50 11.42
CA LYS A 137 2.26 19.47 12.64
C LYS A 137 3.09 19.41 13.92
N MET A 138 4.23 18.73 13.89
CA MET A 138 5.11 18.55 15.04
C MET A 138 6.00 19.77 15.31
N PHE A 139 6.12 20.71 14.37
CA PHE A 139 6.97 21.89 14.53
C PHE A 139 6.70 22.67 15.82
N GLY A 140 5.43 22.92 16.15
CA GLY A 140 5.06 23.65 17.37
C GLY A 140 5.45 22.88 18.64
N ALA A 141 5.15 21.58 18.69
CA ALA A 141 5.47 20.73 19.83
C ALA A 141 7.00 20.60 20.04
N MET A 142 7.75 20.42 18.95
CA MET A 142 9.21 20.40 18.98
C MET A 142 9.78 21.74 19.43
N SER A 143 9.20 22.86 18.97
CA SER A 143 9.67 24.19 19.35
C SER A 143 9.53 24.48 20.85
N GLU A 144 8.44 23.99 21.43
CA GLU A 144 8.18 24.09 22.86
C GLU A 144 9.11 23.18 23.66
N ASP A 145 9.22 21.90 23.27
CA ASP A 145 10.05 20.91 23.96
C ASP A 145 11.54 21.24 23.91
N TRP A 146 12.06 21.65 22.74
CA TRP A 146 13.50 21.81 22.52
C TRP A 146 14.00 23.23 22.82
N PHE A 147 13.16 24.25 22.62
CA PHE A 147 13.57 25.65 22.71
C PHE A 147 12.79 26.47 23.74
N GLY A 148 11.74 25.91 24.35
CA GLY A 148 10.89 26.63 25.31
C GLY A 148 10.08 27.76 24.66
N VAL A 149 9.95 27.78 23.33
CA VAL A 149 9.12 28.75 22.59
C VAL A 149 7.68 28.27 22.64
N SER A 150 6.72 29.16 22.88
CA SER A 150 5.33 28.72 22.95
C SER A 150 4.89 28.08 21.62
N SER A 151 4.13 26.98 21.70
CA SER A 151 3.59 26.28 20.52
C SER A 151 2.83 27.23 19.58
N GLU A 152 2.13 28.23 20.11
CA GLU A 152 1.37 29.20 19.32
C GLU A 152 2.27 30.15 18.53
N GLU A 153 3.28 30.74 19.18
CA GLU A 153 4.27 31.60 18.52
C GLU A 153 5.04 30.84 17.44
N ALA A 154 5.47 29.61 17.75
CA ALA A 154 6.17 28.75 16.82
C ALA A 154 5.33 28.42 15.58
N ARG A 155 4.02 28.15 15.74
CA ARG A 155 3.11 27.87 14.62
C ARG A 155 2.92 29.08 13.71
N MET A 156 2.81 30.28 14.28
CA MET A 156 2.70 31.52 13.49
C MET A 156 3.95 31.78 12.67
N GLN A 157 5.13 31.57 13.27
CA GLN A 157 6.41 31.67 12.56
C GLN A 157 6.53 30.60 11.48
N ALA A 158 6.17 29.35 11.78
CA ALA A 158 6.18 28.25 10.82
C ALA A 158 5.30 28.55 9.60
N LEU A 159 4.08 29.05 9.81
CA LEU A 159 3.20 29.44 8.70
C LEU A 159 3.84 30.54 7.84
N SER A 160 4.46 31.54 8.47
CA SER A 160 5.13 32.61 7.74
C SER A 160 6.33 32.10 6.92
N LEU A 161 7.15 31.21 7.49
CA LEU A 161 8.29 30.60 6.82
C LEU A 161 7.83 29.71 5.67
N LEU A 162 6.82 28.85 5.90
CA LEU A 162 6.25 27.96 4.88
C LEU A 162 5.70 28.76 3.69
N CYS A 163 4.94 29.83 3.93
CA CYS A 163 4.43 30.67 2.85
C CYS A 163 5.54 31.45 2.11
N GLY A 164 6.69 31.69 2.76
CA GLY A 164 7.86 32.31 2.15
C GLY A 164 8.67 31.36 1.27
N SER A 165 8.66 30.06 1.59
CA SER A 165 9.45 29.04 0.88
C SER A 165 8.64 28.14 -0.06
N ILE A 166 7.34 28.00 0.17
CA ILE A 166 6.43 27.15 -0.59
C ILE A 166 5.25 27.99 -1.06
N PHE A 167 4.95 27.92 -2.35
CA PHE A 167 3.83 28.64 -2.93
C PHE A 167 2.50 28.22 -2.25
N PRO A 168 1.66 29.14 -1.74
CA PRO A 168 0.49 28.77 -0.95
C PRO A 168 -0.48 27.77 -1.62
N PRO A 169 -0.73 27.82 -2.95
CA PRO A 169 -1.48 26.77 -3.65
C PRO A 169 -0.89 25.36 -3.53
N THR A 170 0.44 25.21 -3.40
CA THR A 170 1.08 23.92 -3.15
C THR A 170 0.74 23.41 -1.75
N LEU A 171 0.77 24.28 -0.73
CA LEU A 171 0.36 23.93 0.63
C LEU A 171 -1.12 23.55 0.71
N THR A 172 -1.99 24.27 -0.01
CA THR A 172 -3.43 23.93 -0.03
C THR A 172 -3.71 22.65 -0.82
N ALA A 173 -2.98 22.37 -1.89
CA ALA A 173 -3.04 21.08 -2.59
C ALA A 173 -2.56 19.93 -1.69
N PHE A 174 -1.51 20.14 -0.91
CA PHE A 174 -1.04 19.16 0.06
C PHE A 174 -2.06 18.92 1.17
N TYR A 175 -2.65 19.98 1.73
CA TYR A 175 -3.73 19.86 2.69
C TYR A 175 -4.93 19.10 2.12
N ARG A 176 -5.33 19.37 0.89
CA ARG A 176 -6.38 18.60 0.21
C ARG A 176 -6.03 17.11 0.07
N THR A 177 -4.76 16.78 -0.11
CA THR A 177 -4.30 15.38 -0.14
C THR A 177 -4.48 14.71 1.23
N THR A 178 -4.28 15.44 2.33
CA THR A 178 -4.59 14.93 3.69
C THR A 178 -6.08 14.63 3.84
N LEU A 179 -6.95 15.51 3.34
CA LEU A 179 -8.40 15.33 3.39
C LEU A 179 -8.88 14.18 2.51
N GLU A 180 -8.32 14.05 1.30
CA GLU A 180 -8.64 12.95 0.38
C GLU A 180 -8.25 11.60 0.98
N LEU A 181 -7.09 11.53 1.64
CA LEU A 181 -6.64 10.31 2.32
C LEU A 181 -7.54 9.94 3.49
N GLU A 182 -7.97 10.94 4.28
CA GLU A 182 -8.94 10.72 5.35
C GLU A 182 -10.27 10.19 4.81
N GLN A 183 -10.80 10.81 3.75
CA GLN A 183 -12.04 10.36 3.11
C GLN A 183 -11.93 8.92 2.59
N ILE A 184 -10.84 8.59 1.89
CA ILE A 184 -10.62 7.25 1.34
C ILE A 184 -10.43 6.22 2.44
N GLY A 185 -9.63 6.54 3.46
CA GLY A 185 -9.40 5.64 4.58
C GLY A 185 -10.68 5.33 5.36
N GLU A 186 -11.53 6.33 5.59
CA GLU A 186 -12.85 6.13 6.24
C GLU A 186 -13.77 5.25 5.39
N GLU A 187 -13.82 5.46 4.07
CA GLU A 187 -14.58 4.64 3.14
C GLU A 187 -14.11 3.17 3.17
N LEU A 188 -12.80 2.93 3.08
CA LEU A 188 -12.28 1.57 3.05
C LEU A 188 -12.47 0.85 4.39
N LEU A 189 -12.27 1.55 5.51
CA LEU A 189 -12.54 1.00 6.85
C LEU A 189 -14.01 0.63 7.06
N GLN A 190 -14.95 1.27 6.36
CA GLN A 190 -16.36 0.91 6.46
C GLN A 190 -16.61 -0.53 6.01
N PHE A 191 -15.83 -1.03 5.05
CA PHE A 191 -15.95 -2.42 4.61
C PHE A 191 -15.44 -3.40 5.66
N GLN A 192 -14.32 -3.11 6.31
CA GLN A 192 -13.75 -3.99 7.34
C GLN A 192 -14.52 -3.96 8.65
N LEU A 193 -14.96 -2.76 9.05
CA LEU A 193 -15.62 -2.49 10.33
C LEU A 193 -17.02 -1.89 10.09
N PRO A 194 -17.96 -2.64 9.46
CA PRO A 194 -19.26 -2.11 9.08
C PRO A 194 -20.15 -1.79 10.29
N LEU A 195 -19.93 -2.47 11.42
CA LEU A 195 -20.67 -2.27 12.66
C LEU A 195 -20.07 -1.18 13.57
N ALA A 196 -18.85 -0.72 13.28
CA ALA A 196 -18.23 0.36 14.05
C ALA A 196 -18.91 1.71 13.75
N GLY A 197 -18.93 2.62 14.73
CA GLY A 197 -19.34 4.00 14.49
C GLY A 197 -18.33 4.76 13.64
N GLU A 198 -18.76 5.86 13.02
CA GLU A 198 -17.89 6.75 12.24
C GLU A 198 -16.71 7.27 13.07
N GLU A 199 -16.97 7.68 14.31
CA GLU A 199 -15.93 8.18 15.23
C GLU A 199 -14.88 7.10 15.56
N ALA A 200 -15.30 5.84 15.73
CA ALA A 200 -14.39 4.73 15.99
C ALA A 200 -13.47 4.48 14.78
N ARG A 201 -14.02 4.46 13.56
CA ARG A 201 -13.22 4.34 12.33
C ARG A 201 -12.26 5.51 12.16
N ARG A 202 -12.74 6.75 12.38
CA ARG A 202 -11.92 7.96 12.32
C ARG A 202 -10.76 7.92 13.32
N LYS A 203 -10.99 7.41 14.54
CA LYS A 203 -9.93 7.25 15.54
C LYS A 203 -8.84 6.31 15.07
N ILE A 204 -9.19 5.15 14.49
CA ILE A 204 -8.23 4.21 13.91
C ILE A 204 -7.43 4.89 12.80
N LEU A 205 -8.13 5.60 11.91
CA LEU A 205 -7.49 6.27 10.78
C LEU A 205 -6.51 7.36 11.25
N LYS A 206 -6.90 8.18 12.23
CA LYS A 206 -6.02 9.21 12.81
C LYS A 206 -4.80 8.59 13.49
N GLN A 207 -4.94 7.42 14.11
CA GLN A 207 -3.80 6.69 14.68
C GLN A 207 -2.83 6.23 13.58
N LEU A 208 -3.33 5.69 12.47
CA LEU A 208 -2.50 5.27 11.34
C LEU A 208 -1.82 6.43 10.63
N MET A 209 -2.46 7.60 10.58
CA MET A 209 -1.89 8.80 9.96
C MET A 209 -0.88 9.51 10.87
N TYR A 210 -1.20 9.68 12.15
CA TYR A 210 -0.50 10.65 12.99
C TYR A 210 0.02 10.07 14.31
N GLY A 211 -0.20 8.77 14.55
CA GLY A 211 0.18 8.10 15.80
C GLY A 211 1.62 7.60 15.86
N PHE A 212 2.42 7.83 14.82
CA PHE A 212 3.78 7.32 14.68
C PHE A 212 4.76 8.44 14.28
N HIS A 213 6.02 8.30 14.68
CA HIS A 213 7.05 9.34 14.49
C HIS A 213 7.78 9.30 13.15
N SER A 214 7.60 8.25 12.36
CA SER A 214 8.25 8.11 11.06
C SER A 214 7.35 7.36 10.08
N HIS A 215 7.30 7.79 8.82
CA HIS A 215 6.54 7.08 7.79
C HIS A 215 7.01 5.65 7.54
N GLY A 216 8.28 5.35 7.84
CA GLY A 216 8.85 4.00 7.77
C GLY A 216 8.68 3.18 9.05
N TYR A 217 7.85 3.62 10.01
CA TYR A 217 7.64 2.85 11.24
C TYR A 217 7.02 1.49 10.91
N PRO A 218 7.64 0.36 11.29
CA PRO A 218 7.17 -0.97 10.93
C PRO A 218 6.01 -1.40 11.85
N ILE A 219 4.79 -0.95 11.55
CA ILE A 219 3.60 -1.30 12.32
C ILE A 219 3.37 -2.80 12.21
N THR A 220 3.37 -3.46 13.36
CA THR A 220 3.15 -4.90 13.47
C THR A 220 1.67 -5.24 13.41
N ARG A 221 1.37 -6.50 13.08
CA ARG A 221 0.01 -7.05 13.25
C ARG A 221 -0.54 -6.80 14.66
N GLY A 222 0.28 -6.96 15.68
CA GLY A 222 -0.15 -6.82 17.08
C GLY A 222 -0.67 -5.41 17.38
N GLU A 223 0.02 -4.40 16.87
CA GLU A 223 -0.41 -3.00 16.99
C GLU A 223 -1.70 -2.73 16.21
N LEU A 224 -1.82 -3.23 14.98
CA LEU A 224 -3.05 -3.12 14.20
C LEU A 224 -4.25 -3.82 14.87
N ALA A 225 -4.03 -5.01 15.44
CA ALA A 225 -5.06 -5.72 16.20
C ALA A 225 -5.47 -4.93 17.46
N ALA A 226 -4.53 -4.30 18.15
CA ALA A 226 -4.79 -3.46 19.32
C ALA A 226 -5.59 -2.19 18.96
N MET A 227 -5.53 -1.72 17.71
CA MET A 227 -6.38 -0.65 17.20
C MET A 227 -7.82 -1.11 16.89
N GLY A 228 -8.08 -2.42 16.87
CA GLY A 228 -9.40 -3.00 16.59
C GLY A 228 -9.64 -3.39 15.13
N LEU A 229 -8.57 -3.51 14.32
CA LEU A 229 -8.68 -4.05 12.96
C LEU A 229 -8.91 -5.57 12.99
N ASN A 230 -9.62 -6.08 11.98
CA ASN A 230 -9.89 -7.51 11.81
C ASN A 230 -8.66 -8.22 11.23
N ILE A 231 -7.61 -8.33 12.04
CA ILE A 231 -6.34 -8.92 11.62
C ILE A 231 -5.98 -10.11 12.51
N ARG A 232 -5.59 -11.24 11.90
CA ARG A 232 -5.28 -12.48 12.63
C ARG A 232 -4.09 -13.23 12.06
N ARG A 233 -3.67 -14.25 12.83
CA ARG A 233 -2.71 -15.27 12.39
C ARG A 233 -3.41 -16.49 11.84
N GLU A 234 -2.74 -17.13 10.90
CA GLU A 234 -3.11 -18.40 10.32
C GLU A 234 -1.85 -19.11 9.80
N PRO A 235 -1.15 -19.89 10.66
CA PRO A 235 0.21 -20.36 10.38
C PRO A 235 0.40 -21.13 9.07
N GLU A 236 -0.58 -21.93 8.66
CA GLU A 236 -0.51 -22.68 7.40
C GLU A 236 -0.55 -21.74 6.17
N VAL A 237 -1.44 -20.75 6.20
CA VAL A 237 -1.57 -19.73 5.16
C VAL A 237 -0.33 -18.83 5.15
N GLU A 238 0.19 -18.46 6.32
CA GLU A 238 1.43 -17.70 6.48
C GLU A 238 2.62 -18.43 5.85
N ALA A 239 2.78 -19.74 6.12
CA ALA A 239 3.86 -20.53 5.53
C ALA A 239 3.78 -20.58 4.00
N LEU A 240 2.60 -20.85 3.44
CA LEU A 240 2.40 -20.89 1.98
C LEU A 240 2.59 -19.52 1.32
N SER A 241 2.07 -18.45 1.94
CA SER A 241 2.21 -17.09 1.44
C SER A 241 3.64 -16.57 1.52
N TRP A 242 4.42 -17.00 2.52
CA TRP A 242 5.85 -16.70 2.59
C TRP A 242 6.60 -17.32 1.41
N GLU A 243 6.30 -18.55 1.04
CA GLU A 243 6.88 -19.19 -0.15
C GLU A 243 6.57 -18.41 -1.44
N VAL A 244 5.34 -17.91 -1.59
CA VAL A 244 4.98 -17.01 -2.69
C VAL A 244 5.76 -15.69 -2.59
N SER A 245 5.93 -15.11 -1.40
CA SER A 245 6.73 -13.90 -1.19
C SER A 245 8.18 -14.09 -1.62
N ARG A 246 8.80 -15.24 -1.34
CA ARG A 246 10.17 -15.54 -1.81
C ARG A 246 10.28 -15.58 -3.33
N LEU A 247 9.21 -15.98 -4.03
CA LEU A 247 9.15 -15.88 -5.50
C LEU A 247 9.02 -14.41 -5.93
N ILE A 248 8.12 -13.65 -5.29
CA ILE A 248 7.94 -12.22 -5.58
C ILE A 248 9.26 -11.46 -5.44
N GLN A 249 10.01 -11.69 -4.37
CA GLN A 249 11.30 -11.03 -4.10
C GLN A 249 12.38 -11.32 -5.16
N LYS A 250 12.25 -12.43 -5.91
CA LYS A 250 13.15 -12.79 -7.02
C LYS A 250 12.67 -12.30 -8.37
N THR A 251 11.47 -11.70 -8.45
CA THR A 251 10.84 -11.28 -9.70
C THR A 251 10.59 -9.78 -9.74
N VAL A 252 10.04 -9.20 -8.68
CA VAL A 252 9.56 -7.80 -8.66
C VAL A 252 10.57 -6.89 -7.97
N GLY A 253 10.90 -5.78 -8.64
CA GLY A 253 11.71 -4.69 -8.11
C GLY A 253 13.06 -4.51 -8.81
N ARG A 254 13.69 -3.35 -8.60
CA ARG A 254 14.97 -2.98 -9.22
C ARG A 254 16.19 -3.66 -8.60
N GLY A 255 16.07 -4.22 -7.41
CA GLY A 255 17.21 -4.86 -6.71
C GLY A 255 17.81 -6.07 -7.42
N LEU A 256 17.19 -6.51 -8.52
CA LEU A 256 17.64 -7.59 -9.39
C LEU A 256 18.50 -7.10 -10.56
N ASN A 257 18.46 -5.80 -10.87
CA ASN A 257 19.15 -5.21 -12.02
C ASN A 257 20.65 -5.05 -11.75
N ARG A 258 21.44 -5.07 -12.83
CA ARG A 258 22.89 -4.85 -12.79
C ARG A 258 23.30 -3.42 -13.18
N SER A 259 22.38 -2.67 -13.77
CA SER A 259 22.54 -1.27 -14.14
C SER A 259 21.19 -0.54 -14.12
N ASP A 260 21.22 0.78 -14.09
CA ASP A 260 20.02 1.61 -13.93
C ASP A 260 19.10 1.55 -15.16
N ASP A 261 19.67 1.36 -16.35
CA ASP A 261 18.99 1.32 -17.65
C ASP A 261 18.30 -0.02 -17.95
N GLU A 262 18.56 -1.07 -17.17
CA GLU A 262 17.90 -2.36 -17.35
C GLU A 262 16.40 -2.26 -17.04
N PRO A 263 15.52 -2.77 -17.91
CA PRO A 263 14.10 -2.88 -17.57
C PRO A 263 13.92 -3.84 -16.38
N TRP A 264 12.91 -3.58 -15.55
CA TRP A 264 12.59 -4.43 -14.42
C TRP A 264 11.10 -4.73 -14.36
N ILE A 265 10.76 -5.85 -13.73
CA ILE A 265 9.36 -6.14 -13.43
C ILE A 265 8.97 -5.33 -12.19
N ASP A 266 8.07 -4.37 -12.37
CA ASP A 266 7.63 -3.49 -11.30
C ASP A 266 6.29 -3.94 -10.69
N ALA A 267 5.55 -4.81 -11.38
CA ALA A 267 4.30 -5.38 -10.90
C ALA A 267 4.05 -6.81 -11.41
N LEU A 268 3.29 -7.56 -10.64
CA LEU A 268 2.95 -8.95 -10.89
C LEU A 268 1.52 -9.24 -10.41
N MET A 269 0.74 -9.91 -11.25
CA MET A 269 -0.57 -10.47 -10.91
C MET A 269 -0.58 -11.96 -11.27
N ALA A 270 -0.85 -12.85 -10.33
CA ALA A 270 -0.91 -14.29 -10.61
C ALA A 270 -2.13 -14.96 -9.96
N THR A 271 -2.69 -15.94 -10.66
CA THR A 271 -3.78 -16.80 -10.18
C THR A 271 -3.38 -18.26 -10.39
N ARG A 272 -4.30 -19.22 -10.21
CA ARG A 272 -4.02 -20.62 -10.58
C ARG A 272 -3.92 -20.84 -12.10
N ASP A 273 -4.38 -19.88 -12.90
CA ASP A 273 -4.63 -20.03 -14.34
C ASP A 273 -3.53 -19.35 -15.18
N GLY A 274 -2.86 -18.32 -14.64
CA GLY A 274 -1.73 -17.69 -15.29
C GLY A 274 -1.06 -16.61 -14.44
N VAL A 275 -0.09 -15.92 -15.06
CA VAL A 275 0.61 -14.76 -14.51
C VAL A 275 0.67 -13.63 -15.54
N LYS A 276 0.50 -12.40 -15.06
CA LYS A 276 0.72 -11.14 -15.78
C LYS A 276 1.85 -10.38 -15.10
N LEU A 277 2.87 -10.01 -15.86
CA LEU A 277 4.05 -9.27 -15.39
C LEU A 277 4.10 -7.91 -16.09
N ARG A 278 4.29 -6.84 -15.31
CA ARG A 278 4.49 -5.49 -15.83
C ARG A 278 5.97 -5.14 -15.82
N GLU A 279 6.52 -4.91 -17.00
CA GLU A 279 7.88 -4.44 -17.20
C GLU A 279 7.88 -2.91 -17.34
N ARG A 280 8.76 -2.24 -16.59
CA ARG A 280 9.10 -0.82 -16.76
C ARG A 280 10.53 -0.68 -17.24
N ALA A 281 10.78 0.36 -18.03
CA ALA A 281 12.10 0.80 -18.44
C ALA A 281 12.26 2.29 -18.13
N GLU A 282 13.49 2.75 -17.95
CA GLU A 282 13.78 4.19 -17.83
C GLU A 282 13.47 4.95 -19.13
N GLY A 283 13.39 6.28 -19.06
CA GLY A 283 13.17 7.13 -20.24
C GLY A 283 11.71 7.44 -20.58
N GLY A 284 10.76 7.18 -19.67
CA GLY A 284 9.36 7.60 -19.82
C GLY A 284 8.54 6.74 -20.79
N TYR A 285 9.04 5.57 -21.19
CA TYR A 285 8.25 4.62 -21.98
C TYR A 285 7.08 4.07 -21.17
N HIS A 286 5.96 3.82 -21.86
CA HIS A 286 4.83 3.14 -21.24
C HIS A 286 5.23 1.73 -20.76
N PRO A 287 4.75 1.32 -19.57
CA PRO A 287 4.99 -0.04 -19.10
C PRO A 287 4.36 -1.07 -20.04
N ARG A 288 4.98 -2.25 -20.11
CA ARG A 288 4.52 -3.36 -20.94
C ARG A 288 4.04 -4.50 -20.08
N TRP A 289 2.82 -4.95 -20.32
CA TRP A 289 2.30 -6.17 -19.72
C TRP A 289 2.65 -7.37 -20.58
N THR A 290 3.14 -8.42 -19.95
CA THR A 290 3.34 -9.74 -20.56
C THR A 290 2.54 -10.77 -19.78
N GLU A 291 1.96 -11.74 -20.48
CA GLU A 291 1.13 -12.78 -19.87
C GLU A 291 1.64 -14.17 -20.23
N ALA A 292 1.44 -15.11 -19.32
CA ALA A 292 1.69 -16.53 -19.51
C ALA A 292 0.62 -17.35 -18.78
N SER A 293 0.00 -18.30 -19.48
CA SER A 293 -0.84 -19.33 -18.86
C SER A 293 0.03 -20.46 -18.33
N TYR A 294 -0.42 -21.11 -17.24
CA TYR A 294 0.20 -22.33 -16.72
C TYR A 294 -0.25 -23.58 -17.46
#